data_AF-A0A355TZF2-F1
#
_entry.id   AF-A0A355TZF2-F1
#
_cell.length_a   1.000
_cell.length_b   1.000
_cell.length_c   1.000
_cell.angle_alpha   90.00
_cell.angle_beta   90.00
_cell.angle_gamma   90.00
#
_symmetry.space_group_name_H-M   'P 1'
#
loop_
_entity.id
_entity.type
_entity.pdbx_description
1 polymer ?
#
loop_
_entity_poly.entity_id
_entity_poly.type
_entity_poly.pdbx_seq_one_letter_code
_entity_poly.pdbx_strand_id
1 'polypeptide(L)'
;MAEKTKTTELKEHIMMTEPKGVKALSKEEISKADEFCIGYKRFLDNSPIEREAVRYTVELAKKEGFVEYDSEAKYSAGDRVYYINRDKAVALAVIGKNGVKDGAKLAIAHIDSPRIDLKPNPLYEANNLALFKTHYYGGLKKYQWTTLPLSLHGSVVKLDGTRVDVNWGDAEDESCFCITDILPHLAQEQVKQPLAKAIAGEDLNVLVGSRPYDTEDEESDLVKLNVMHILNKKYGIIEGDFLSAELCLVPTFKSKDVGFDSSMIGGYGHDDKVCAYPAVMAAVNAKVPECTCITYLTDKEETGSDGNTGMQSDFLRYFIYDLAKQDGVEGYRALSKSTCLSADVNAAFDPTYASAYESKNSSYLNNGVVISKYTGHGGKYDTSEASAEFMGKVRTMLEKNDILWQVGELGKVDGGGGGTIAK
;
A
#
# COMPACT_ATOMS: atom_id res chain seq x y z
N MET A 1 46.16 -26.56 -2.39
CA MET A 1 44.82 -26.41 -1.77
C MET A 1 44.64 -27.61 -0.84
N ALA A 2 44.35 -27.40 0.44
CA ALA A 2 44.12 -28.51 1.36
C ALA A 2 42.85 -29.27 0.92
N GLU A 3 42.92 -30.60 0.88
CA GLU A 3 41.79 -31.48 0.57
C GLU A 3 40.67 -31.23 1.60
N LYS A 4 39.45 -30.96 1.14
CA LYS A 4 38.31 -30.77 2.04
C LYS A 4 38.00 -32.09 2.72
N THR A 5 37.62 -32.05 4.00
CA THR A 5 37.20 -33.26 4.71
C THR A 5 35.87 -33.77 4.15
N LYS A 6 35.62 -35.08 4.19
CA LYS A 6 34.31 -35.68 3.83
C LYS A 6 33.14 -35.01 4.57
N THR A 7 33.36 -34.57 5.81
CA THR A 7 32.37 -33.83 6.60
C THR A 7 32.10 -32.44 6.03
N THR A 8 33.14 -31.73 5.59
CA THR A 8 32.99 -30.42 4.94
C THR A 8 32.25 -30.54 3.61
N GLU A 9 32.60 -31.52 2.80
CA GLU A 9 31.92 -31.80 1.52
C GLU A 9 30.44 -32.16 1.75
N LEU A 10 30.16 -33.01 2.74
CA LEU A 10 28.79 -33.35 3.10
C LEU A 10 28.01 -32.11 3.55
N LYS A 11 28.57 -31.28 4.42
CA LYS A 11 27.94 -30.02 4.87
C LYS A 11 27.62 -29.10 3.70
N GLU A 12 28.57 -28.88 2.80
CA GLU A 12 28.37 -28.07 1.60
C GLU A 12 27.31 -28.65 0.65
N HIS A 13 27.14 -29.97 0.64
CA HIS A 13 26.18 -30.64 -0.22
C HIS A 13 24.73 -30.64 0.33
N ILE A 14 24.55 -30.80 1.65
CA ILE A 14 23.21 -31.07 2.24
C ILE A 14 22.70 -30.00 3.21
N MET A 15 23.56 -29.13 3.75
CA MET A 15 23.13 -28.09 4.68
C MET A 15 22.86 -26.78 3.93
N MET A 16 21.93 -25.98 4.47
CA MET A 16 21.77 -24.60 4.00
C MET A 16 23.07 -23.84 4.25
N THR A 17 23.51 -23.08 3.24
CA THR A 17 24.54 -22.07 3.41
C THR A 17 23.94 -20.84 4.08
N GLU A 18 24.70 -20.19 4.95
CA GLU A 18 24.25 -18.93 5.53
C GLU A 18 23.98 -17.89 4.42
N PRO A 19 22.88 -17.13 4.53
CA PRO A 19 22.58 -16.09 3.58
C PRO A 19 23.68 -15.04 3.62
N LYS A 20 24.28 -14.78 2.46
CA LYS A 20 25.31 -13.73 2.32
C LYS A 20 24.71 -12.31 2.35
N GLY A 21 23.38 -12.21 2.22
CA GLY A 21 22.67 -10.94 2.14
C GLY A 21 23.21 -10.05 1.03
N VAL A 22 23.20 -8.73 1.26
CA VAL A 22 23.76 -7.73 0.35
C VAL A 22 25.23 -7.95 0.00
N LYS A 23 26.01 -8.69 0.82
CA LYS A 23 27.41 -9.02 0.49
C LYS A 23 27.53 -9.98 -0.69
N ALA A 24 26.44 -10.62 -1.11
CA ALA A 24 26.39 -11.39 -2.34
C ALA A 24 26.38 -10.51 -3.61
N LEU A 25 25.95 -9.25 -3.47
CA LEU A 25 25.76 -8.33 -4.60
C LEU A 25 27.05 -7.58 -4.93
N SER A 26 27.27 -7.36 -6.21
CA SER A 26 28.30 -6.46 -6.74
C SER A 26 27.95 -5.00 -6.47
N LYS A 27 28.95 -4.11 -6.58
CA LYS A 27 28.74 -2.67 -6.45
C LYS A 27 27.80 -2.13 -7.53
N GLU A 28 27.90 -2.70 -8.73
CA GLU A 28 27.09 -2.34 -9.88
C GLU A 28 25.62 -2.74 -9.66
N GLU A 29 25.35 -3.89 -9.03
CA GLU A 29 23.99 -4.30 -8.67
C GLU A 29 23.39 -3.40 -7.59
N ILE A 30 24.17 -3.05 -6.57
CA ILE A 30 23.73 -2.11 -5.51
C ILE A 30 23.41 -0.75 -6.13
N SER A 31 24.28 -0.23 -7.00
CA SER A 31 24.03 1.06 -7.67
C SER A 31 22.75 1.06 -8.52
N LYS A 32 22.42 -0.08 -9.16
CA LYS A 32 21.15 -0.21 -9.90
C LYS A 32 19.95 -0.26 -8.96
N ALA A 33 20.08 -0.91 -7.80
CA ALA A 33 19.04 -0.92 -6.78
C ALA A 33 18.81 0.50 -6.23
N ASP A 34 19.87 1.27 -5.95
CA ASP A 34 19.79 2.65 -5.49
C ASP A 34 19.08 3.55 -6.53
N GLU A 35 19.36 3.37 -7.82
CA GLU A 35 18.68 4.08 -8.90
C GLU A 35 17.19 3.71 -8.97
N PHE A 36 16.86 2.42 -8.82
CA PHE A 36 15.46 1.95 -8.77
C PHE A 36 14.69 2.58 -7.60
N CYS A 37 15.35 2.73 -6.45
CA CYS A 37 14.81 3.37 -5.25
C CYS A 37 14.45 4.85 -5.44
N ILE A 38 15.10 5.57 -6.36
CA ILE A 38 14.72 6.96 -6.70
C ILE A 38 13.31 6.99 -7.30
N GLY A 39 13.02 6.07 -8.22
CA GLY A 39 11.69 5.93 -8.80
C GLY A 39 10.64 5.52 -7.77
N TYR A 40 11.01 4.62 -6.84
CA TYR A 40 10.13 4.21 -5.75
C TYR A 40 9.75 5.37 -4.81
N LYS A 41 10.72 6.19 -4.39
CA LYS A 41 10.43 7.39 -3.57
C LYS A 41 9.45 8.33 -4.29
N ARG A 42 9.63 8.53 -5.60
CA ARG A 42 8.68 9.33 -6.40
C ARG A 42 7.29 8.69 -6.46
N PHE A 43 7.21 7.36 -6.57
CA PHE A 43 5.93 6.64 -6.54
C PHE A 43 5.21 6.88 -5.21
N LEU A 44 5.88 6.69 -4.07
CA LEU A 44 5.32 6.96 -2.74
C LEU A 44 4.81 8.40 -2.62
N ASP A 45 5.65 9.37 -2.98
CA ASP A 45 5.35 10.80 -2.82
C ASP A 45 4.20 11.30 -3.69
N ASN A 46 3.84 10.56 -4.76
CA ASN A 46 2.70 10.85 -5.66
C ASN A 46 1.52 9.89 -5.47
N SER A 47 1.63 8.97 -4.51
CA SER A 47 0.63 7.94 -4.23
C SER A 47 0.28 7.85 -2.73
N PRO A 48 0.01 8.97 -2.03
CA PRO A 48 -0.32 8.90 -0.60
C PRO A 48 -1.59 8.09 -0.33
N ILE A 49 -2.56 8.12 -1.24
CA ILE A 49 -3.83 7.40 -1.13
C ILE A 49 -4.08 6.54 -2.38
N GLU A 50 -4.99 5.57 -2.26
CA GLU A 50 -5.25 4.56 -3.30
C GLU A 50 -5.63 5.19 -4.65
N ARG A 51 -6.41 6.29 -4.63
CA ARG A 51 -6.83 6.99 -5.84
C ARG A 51 -5.67 7.62 -6.60
N GLU A 52 -4.72 8.15 -5.85
CA GLU A 52 -3.53 8.79 -6.41
C GLU A 52 -2.53 7.73 -6.90
N ALA A 53 -2.44 6.60 -6.20
CA ALA A 53 -1.68 5.42 -6.64
C ALA A 53 -2.19 4.84 -7.97
N VAL A 54 -3.51 4.75 -8.16
CA VAL A 54 -4.11 4.33 -9.44
C VAL A 54 -3.74 5.31 -10.54
N ARG A 55 -3.95 6.62 -10.31
CA ARG A 55 -3.65 7.66 -11.30
C ARG A 55 -2.18 7.63 -11.73
N TYR A 56 -1.26 7.59 -10.77
CA TYR A 56 0.17 7.56 -11.04
C TYR A 56 0.59 6.27 -11.76
N THR A 57 0.06 5.11 -11.36
CA THR A 57 0.27 3.83 -12.06
C THR A 57 -0.18 3.88 -13.51
N VAL A 58 -1.36 4.45 -13.79
CA VAL A 58 -1.89 4.58 -15.16
C VAL A 58 -1.03 5.52 -15.99
N GLU A 59 -0.52 6.62 -15.40
CA GLU A 59 0.42 7.52 -16.08
C GLU A 59 1.73 6.83 -16.45
N LEU A 60 2.28 5.98 -15.56
CA LEU A 60 3.46 5.16 -15.87
C LEU A 60 3.15 4.14 -16.97
N ALA A 61 2.03 3.43 -16.87
CA ALA A 61 1.63 2.42 -17.85
C ALA A 61 1.42 3.02 -19.25
N LYS A 62 0.76 4.17 -19.36
CA LYS A 62 0.51 4.86 -20.63
C LYS A 62 1.82 5.25 -21.35
N LYS A 63 2.86 5.64 -20.61
CA LYS A 63 4.19 5.94 -21.19
C LYS A 63 4.81 4.71 -21.86
N GLU A 64 4.48 3.52 -21.38
CA GLU A 64 4.98 2.23 -21.87
C GLU A 64 3.97 1.51 -22.80
N GLY A 65 3.05 2.28 -23.40
CA GLY A 65 2.15 1.82 -24.45
C GLY A 65 0.92 1.05 -23.99
N PHE A 66 0.58 1.10 -22.69
CA PHE A 66 -0.68 0.54 -22.21
C PHE A 66 -1.87 1.40 -22.67
N VAL A 67 -2.92 0.73 -23.14
CA VAL A 67 -4.19 1.35 -23.51
C VAL A 67 -5.30 0.92 -22.55
N GLU A 68 -6.39 1.67 -22.51
CA GLU A 68 -7.55 1.27 -21.71
C GLU A 68 -8.16 -0.03 -22.22
N TYR A 69 -8.55 -0.91 -21.30
CA TYR A 69 -9.27 -2.12 -21.62
C TYR A 69 -10.66 -1.81 -22.17
N ASP A 70 -11.01 -2.51 -23.23
CA ASP A 70 -12.31 -2.48 -23.91
C ASP A 70 -12.79 -3.92 -24.04
N SER A 71 -13.96 -4.22 -23.47
CA SER A 71 -14.55 -5.56 -23.45
C SER A 71 -14.91 -6.08 -24.83
N GLU A 72 -15.12 -5.18 -25.80
CA GLU A 72 -15.48 -5.53 -27.18
C GLU A 72 -14.25 -5.62 -28.11
N ALA A 73 -13.09 -5.16 -27.65
CA ALA A 73 -11.84 -5.26 -28.40
C ALA A 73 -11.28 -6.68 -28.40
N LYS A 74 -10.43 -6.98 -29.39
CA LYS A 74 -9.66 -8.24 -29.45
C LYS A 74 -8.20 -7.94 -29.21
N TYR A 75 -7.60 -8.69 -28.30
CA TYR A 75 -6.20 -8.53 -27.97
C TYR A 75 -5.32 -9.65 -28.53
N SER A 76 -4.14 -9.28 -28.99
CA SER A 76 -3.11 -10.16 -29.52
C SER A 76 -1.90 -10.20 -28.60
N ALA A 77 -1.04 -11.20 -28.79
CA ALA A 77 0.18 -11.34 -28.01
C ALA A 77 1.05 -10.07 -28.08
N GLY A 78 1.40 -9.54 -26.91
CA GLY A 78 2.18 -8.31 -26.75
C GLY A 78 1.35 -7.05 -26.54
N ASP A 79 0.03 -7.10 -26.73
CA ASP A 79 -0.86 -5.99 -26.37
C ASP A 79 -0.80 -5.73 -24.86
N ARG A 80 -0.97 -4.46 -24.50
CA ARG A 80 -0.83 -3.95 -23.14
C ARG A 80 -2.06 -3.17 -22.77
N VAL A 81 -2.79 -3.62 -21.75
CA VAL A 81 -4.04 -3.00 -21.34
C VAL A 81 -4.08 -2.69 -19.86
N TYR A 82 -4.72 -1.59 -19.49
CA TYR A 82 -5.06 -1.29 -18.11
C TYR A 82 -6.58 -1.28 -17.91
N TYR A 83 -7.06 -1.74 -16.76
CA TYR A 83 -8.48 -1.70 -16.41
C TYR A 83 -8.67 -1.14 -15.00
N ILE A 84 -9.36 0.01 -14.91
CA ILE A 84 -9.56 0.74 -13.66
C ILE A 84 -10.89 0.34 -13.02
N ASN A 85 -10.89 0.08 -11.72
CA ASN A 85 -12.08 -0.10 -10.90
C ASN A 85 -12.28 1.13 -10.00
N ARG A 86 -13.22 2.02 -10.39
CA ARG A 86 -13.68 3.19 -9.61
C ARG A 86 -12.56 4.13 -9.13
N ASP A 87 -11.48 4.19 -9.90
CA ASP A 87 -10.23 4.90 -9.58
C ASP A 87 -9.57 4.49 -8.25
N LYS A 88 -9.85 3.29 -7.72
CA LYS A 88 -9.24 2.81 -6.47
C LYS A 88 -8.49 1.51 -6.60
N ALA A 89 -8.74 0.77 -7.66
CA ALA A 89 -7.96 -0.41 -8.03
C ALA A 89 -7.67 -0.40 -9.54
N VAL A 90 -6.60 -1.07 -9.95
CA VAL A 90 -6.19 -1.13 -11.35
C VAL A 90 -5.55 -2.48 -11.69
N ALA A 91 -5.95 -3.07 -12.81
CA ALA A 91 -5.27 -4.19 -13.43
C ALA A 91 -4.40 -3.70 -14.59
N LEU A 92 -3.16 -4.18 -14.68
CA LEU A 92 -2.28 -4.03 -15.84
C LEU A 92 -2.07 -5.42 -16.45
N ALA A 93 -2.43 -5.64 -17.70
CA ALA A 93 -2.24 -6.91 -18.39
C ALA A 93 -1.31 -6.77 -19.59
N VAL A 94 -0.33 -7.68 -19.69
CA VAL A 94 0.49 -7.89 -20.88
C VAL A 94 0.09 -9.22 -21.49
N ILE A 95 -0.54 -9.16 -22.66
CA ILE A 95 -1.19 -10.30 -23.30
C ILE A 95 -0.14 -11.29 -23.80
N GLY A 96 -0.25 -12.53 -23.35
CA GLY A 96 0.70 -13.58 -23.67
C GLY A 96 0.43 -14.26 -25.00
N LYS A 97 1.41 -15.01 -25.52
CA LYS A 97 1.28 -15.80 -26.76
C LYS A 97 0.13 -16.82 -26.71
N ASN A 98 -0.08 -17.41 -25.52
CA ASN A 98 -1.14 -18.39 -25.28
C ASN A 98 -2.36 -17.77 -24.57
N GLY A 99 -2.44 -16.45 -24.48
CA GLY A 99 -3.50 -15.76 -23.76
C GLY A 99 -3.59 -16.22 -22.31
N VAL A 100 -4.78 -16.59 -21.83
CA VAL A 100 -5.05 -17.16 -20.51
C VAL A 100 -5.44 -18.65 -20.56
N LYS A 101 -5.26 -19.32 -21.72
CA LYS A 101 -5.63 -20.73 -21.93
C LYS A 101 -4.95 -21.69 -20.95
N ASP A 102 -3.72 -21.37 -20.57
CA ASP A 102 -2.90 -22.10 -19.59
C ASP A 102 -2.75 -21.36 -18.26
N GLY A 103 -3.70 -20.48 -17.98
CA GLY A 103 -3.75 -19.64 -16.80
C GLY A 103 -2.90 -18.38 -16.91
N ALA A 104 -3.31 -17.34 -16.20
CA ALA A 104 -2.57 -16.09 -16.08
C ALA A 104 -1.44 -16.20 -15.04
N LYS A 105 -0.47 -15.29 -15.14
CA LYS A 105 0.55 -15.03 -14.10
C LYS A 105 0.19 -13.74 -13.38
N LEU A 106 -0.22 -13.86 -12.13
CA LEU A 106 -0.73 -12.76 -11.33
C LEU A 106 0.36 -12.26 -10.37
N ALA A 107 0.52 -10.94 -10.29
CA ALA A 107 1.23 -10.26 -9.23
C ALA A 107 0.27 -9.25 -8.59
N ILE A 108 -0.06 -9.43 -7.31
CA ILE A 108 -1.11 -8.65 -6.65
C ILE A 108 -0.53 -7.98 -5.41
N ALA A 109 -0.84 -6.71 -5.22
CA ALA A 109 -0.50 -5.93 -4.04
C ALA A 109 -1.67 -4.98 -3.71
N HIS A 110 -1.73 -4.46 -2.48
CA HIS A 110 -2.68 -3.40 -2.16
C HIS A 110 -2.02 -2.03 -2.18
N ILE A 111 -2.84 -0.99 -2.32
CA ILE A 111 -2.40 0.41 -2.48
C ILE A 111 -3.13 1.37 -1.55
N ASP A 112 -4.06 0.88 -0.73
CA ASP A 112 -4.53 1.58 0.44
C ASP A 112 -3.53 1.46 1.60
N SER A 113 -3.50 2.47 2.46
CA SER A 113 -2.68 2.50 3.66
C SER A 113 -3.49 3.06 4.82
N PRO A 114 -3.14 2.77 6.08
CA PRO A 114 -3.84 3.30 7.23
C PRO A 114 -3.77 4.83 7.27
N ARG A 115 -4.90 5.48 7.59
CA ARG A 115 -5.07 6.95 7.49
C ARG A 115 -6.19 7.48 8.38
N ILE A 116 -6.38 8.80 8.40
CA ILE A 116 -7.44 9.46 9.15
C ILE A 116 -8.51 9.98 8.19
N ASP A 117 -9.67 9.34 8.12
CA ASP A 117 -10.76 9.76 7.24
C ASP A 117 -11.63 10.82 7.90
N LEU A 118 -12.21 11.71 7.11
CA LEU A 118 -13.24 12.63 7.60
C LEU A 118 -14.58 11.91 7.79
N LYS A 119 -15.29 12.23 8.87
CA LYS A 119 -16.69 11.82 9.02
C LYS A 119 -17.58 12.58 8.02
N PRO A 120 -18.80 12.11 7.69
CA PRO A 120 -19.68 12.79 6.73
C PRO A 120 -20.08 14.22 7.09
N ASN A 121 -20.15 14.53 8.39
CA ASN A 121 -20.33 15.90 8.91
C ASN A 121 -19.06 16.28 9.68
N PRO A 122 -17.95 16.62 8.98
CA PRO A 122 -16.66 16.70 9.64
C PRO A 122 -16.45 18.04 10.32
N LEU A 123 -16.87 19.14 9.69
CA LEU A 123 -16.49 20.49 10.12
C LEU A 123 -17.39 21.01 11.26
N TYR A 124 -16.76 21.38 12.37
CA TYR A 124 -17.45 22.03 13.48
C TYR A 124 -16.57 23.10 14.12
N GLU A 125 -17.21 24.00 14.87
CA GLU A 125 -16.53 24.99 15.70
C GLU A 125 -16.65 24.62 17.18
N ALA A 126 -15.56 24.75 17.93
CA ALA A 126 -15.56 24.65 19.37
C ALA A 126 -14.52 25.63 19.94
N ASN A 127 -14.96 26.47 20.89
CA ASN A 127 -14.07 27.39 21.61
C ASN A 127 -13.21 28.28 20.67
N ASN A 128 -13.82 28.83 19.61
CA ASN A 128 -13.17 29.64 18.57
C ASN A 128 -12.10 28.90 17.74
N LEU A 129 -12.19 27.57 17.66
CA LEU A 129 -11.38 26.74 16.79
C LEU A 129 -12.28 25.94 15.86
N ALA A 130 -11.94 25.91 14.58
CA ALA A 130 -12.55 25.02 13.61
C ALA A 130 -11.78 23.70 13.58
N LEU A 131 -12.52 22.59 13.66
CA LEU A 131 -12.00 21.24 13.76
C LEU A 131 -12.70 20.33 12.74
N PHE A 132 -11.99 19.33 12.25
CA PHE A 132 -12.60 18.20 11.57
C PHE A 132 -12.79 17.01 12.52
N LYS A 133 -14.00 16.46 12.56
CA LYS A 133 -14.31 15.14 13.09
C LYS A 133 -13.82 14.07 12.12
N THR A 134 -13.19 13.05 12.67
CA THR A 134 -12.54 12.00 11.89
C THR A 134 -12.95 10.61 12.32
N HIS A 135 -12.58 9.63 11.51
CA HIS A 135 -12.62 8.22 11.80
C HIS A 135 -11.35 7.59 11.23
N TYR A 136 -10.60 6.83 12.01
CA TYR A 136 -9.40 6.18 11.48
C TYR A 136 -9.75 5.04 10.52
N TYR A 137 -8.92 4.84 9.51
CA TYR A 137 -8.99 3.78 8.52
C TYR A 137 -7.79 2.84 8.73
N GLY A 138 -8.03 1.53 8.82
CA GLY A 138 -7.00 0.52 9.07
C GLY A 138 -6.45 0.48 10.50
N GLY A 139 -5.40 -0.33 10.69
CA GLY A 139 -4.77 -0.60 11.98
C GLY A 139 -3.84 0.51 12.49
N LEU A 140 -4.38 1.62 13.01
CA LEU A 140 -3.55 2.73 13.50
C LEU A 140 -3.02 2.58 14.94
N LYS A 141 -1.72 2.81 15.10
CA LYS A 141 -1.14 3.27 16.38
C LYS A 141 -1.46 4.75 16.60
N LYS A 142 -2.67 5.02 17.12
CA LYS A 142 -3.26 6.38 17.26
C LYS A 142 -2.31 7.43 17.84
N TYR A 143 -1.48 7.06 18.82
CA TYR A 143 -0.52 7.97 19.46
C TYR A 143 0.61 8.47 18.56
N GLN A 144 0.83 7.83 17.41
CA GLN A 144 1.82 8.30 16.43
C GLN A 144 1.24 9.34 15.46
N TRP A 145 -0.07 9.59 15.51
CA TRP A 145 -0.76 10.51 14.59
C TRP A 145 -1.04 11.89 15.21
N THR A 146 -0.90 12.01 16.53
CA THR A 146 -0.92 13.31 17.21
C THR A 146 0.38 14.06 16.96
N THR A 147 0.31 15.39 16.97
CA THR A 147 1.47 16.29 16.82
C THR A 147 2.26 16.15 15.52
N LEU A 148 1.71 15.44 14.52
CA LEU A 148 2.27 15.39 13.18
C LEU A 148 1.64 16.46 12.27
N PRO A 149 2.41 17.06 11.35
CA PRO A 149 1.87 17.83 10.25
C PRO A 149 1.18 16.90 9.23
N LEU A 150 -0.09 17.15 8.96
CA LEU A 150 -0.96 16.36 8.10
C LEU A 150 -1.41 17.17 6.87
N SER A 151 -1.48 16.52 5.71
CA SER A 151 -2.08 17.04 4.49
C SER A 151 -3.45 16.40 4.26
N LEU A 152 -4.35 17.14 3.62
CA LEU A 152 -5.69 16.70 3.24
C LEU A 152 -5.69 16.25 1.78
N HIS A 153 -6.12 15.02 1.55
CA HIS A 153 -6.22 14.40 0.23
C HIS A 153 -7.62 13.83 0.00
N GLY A 154 -7.98 13.64 -1.27
CA GLY A 154 -9.17 12.90 -1.65
C GLY A 154 -10.01 13.60 -2.71
N SER A 155 -11.31 13.35 -2.69
CA SER A 155 -12.22 13.91 -3.69
C SER A 155 -13.61 14.19 -3.12
N VAL A 156 -14.27 15.19 -3.69
CA VAL A 156 -15.63 15.59 -3.37
C VAL A 156 -16.48 15.51 -4.64
N VAL A 157 -17.67 14.91 -4.57
CA VAL A 157 -18.63 14.94 -5.67
C VAL A 157 -19.76 15.90 -5.32
N LYS A 158 -19.88 16.99 -6.06
CA LYS A 158 -20.92 18.00 -5.86
C LYS A 158 -22.29 17.49 -6.28
N LEU A 159 -23.35 18.20 -5.87
CA LEU A 159 -24.73 17.85 -6.20
C LEU A 159 -25.02 17.79 -7.72
N ASP A 160 -24.28 18.57 -8.53
CA ASP A 160 -24.37 18.56 -9.99
C ASP A 160 -23.60 17.38 -10.65
N GLY A 161 -22.96 16.53 -9.86
CA GLY A 161 -22.13 15.41 -10.30
C GLY A 161 -20.68 15.77 -10.59
N THR A 162 -20.29 17.04 -10.47
CA THR A 162 -18.90 17.48 -10.67
C THR A 162 -18.01 16.91 -9.59
N ARG A 163 -17.00 16.14 -9.99
CA ARG A 163 -15.93 15.70 -9.09
C ARG A 163 -14.85 16.77 -8.96
N VAL A 164 -14.43 17.04 -7.73
CA VAL A 164 -13.32 17.91 -7.40
C VAL A 164 -12.30 17.11 -6.59
N ASP A 165 -11.08 16.98 -7.10
CA ASP A 165 -9.97 16.41 -6.35
C ASP A 165 -9.40 17.49 -5.39
N VAL A 166 -9.14 17.11 -4.16
CA VAL A 166 -8.65 17.99 -3.09
C VAL A 166 -7.25 17.54 -2.69
N ASN A 167 -6.29 18.47 -2.72
CA ASN A 167 -4.95 18.30 -2.16
C ASN A 167 -4.55 19.61 -1.46
N TRP A 168 -4.30 19.54 -0.16
CA TRP A 168 -3.86 20.68 0.65
C TRP A 168 -2.84 20.26 1.71
N GLY A 169 -1.69 20.92 1.76
CA GLY A 169 -0.67 20.79 2.80
C GLY A 169 0.60 20.06 2.36
N ASP A 170 0.67 19.69 1.08
CA ASP A 170 1.80 18.96 0.50
C ASP A 170 2.88 19.87 -0.09
N ALA A 171 2.54 21.11 -0.44
CA ALA A 171 3.50 22.09 -0.93
C ALA A 171 4.30 22.71 0.22
N GLU A 172 5.59 22.97 -0.01
CA GLU A 172 6.55 23.42 1.03
C GLU A 172 6.11 24.69 1.76
N ASP A 173 5.46 25.62 1.04
CA ASP A 173 4.95 26.89 1.57
C ASP A 173 3.43 26.87 1.87
N GLU A 174 2.76 25.72 1.77
CA GLU A 174 1.32 25.59 2.06
C GLU A 174 1.08 25.22 3.53
N SER A 175 0.00 25.74 4.11
CA SER A 175 -0.37 25.37 5.48
C SER A 175 -0.75 23.90 5.58
N CYS A 176 -0.42 23.24 6.68
CA CYS A 176 -0.83 21.88 7.00
C CYS A 176 -1.75 21.85 8.24
N PHE A 177 -2.19 20.66 8.61
CA PHE A 177 -3.09 20.42 9.73
C PHE A 177 -2.39 19.60 10.83
N CYS A 178 -2.99 19.50 12.00
CA CYS A 178 -2.51 18.58 13.04
C CYS A 178 -3.63 18.11 13.95
N ILE A 179 -3.43 16.94 14.57
CA ILE A 179 -4.21 16.49 15.71
C ILE A 179 -3.43 16.90 16.96
N THR A 180 -4.02 17.72 17.81
CA THR A 180 -3.37 18.21 19.03
C THR A 180 -3.25 17.12 20.09
N ASP A 181 -2.20 17.16 20.90
CA ASP A 181 -2.08 16.36 22.12
C ASP A 181 -1.96 17.28 23.34
N ILE A 182 -2.33 16.76 24.50
CA ILE A 182 -2.23 17.51 25.75
C ILE A 182 -0.76 17.63 26.17
N LEU A 183 -0.33 18.86 26.49
CA LEU A 183 1.01 19.12 26.96
C LEU A 183 1.34 18.36 28.26
N PRO A 184 2.60 17.91 28.48
CA PRO A 184 2.95 17.00 29.56
C PRO A 184 2.62 17.53 30.97
N HIS A 185 2.65 18.85 31.17
CA HIS A 185 2.32 19.47 32.47
C HIS A 185 0.86 19.27 32.91
N LEU A 186 -0.06 19.01 31.97
CA LEU A 186 -1.48 18.75 32.24
C LEU A 186 -1.91 17.30 31.88
N ALA A 187 -0.97 16.46 31.43
CA ALA A 187 -1.24 15.11 30.94
C ALA A 187 -1.33 14.03 32.05
N GLN A 188 -1.40 14.42 33.34
CA GLN A 188 -1.31 13.48 34.46
C GLN A 188 -2.34 12.33 34.40
N GLU A 189 -3.56 12.61 33.94
CA GLU A 189 -4.58 11.58 33.78
C GLU A 189 -4.38 10.73 32.52
N GLN A 190 -3.91 11.34 31.42
CA GLN A 190 -3.64 10.64 30.18
C GLN A 190 -2.50 9.61 30.34
N VAL A 191 -1.42 9.99 31.03
CA VAL A 191 -0.23 9.13 31.24
C VAL A 191 -0.54 7.90 32.12
N LYS A 192 -1.60 7.95 32.93
CA LYS A 192 -2.05 6.79 33.74
C LYS A 192 -2.79 5.74 32.90
N GLN A 193 -3.26 6.10 31.71
CA GLN A 193 -4.02 5.19 30.86
C GLN A 193 -3.09 4.21 30.12
N PRO A 194 -3.55 2.98 29.84
CA PRO A 194 -2.89 2.13 28.86
C PRO A 194 -2.77 2.86 27.51
N LEU A 195 -1.67 2.66 26.79
CA LEU A 195 -1.38 3.36 25.54
C LEU A 195 -2.52 3.28 24.51
N ALA A 196 -3.21 2.13 24.43
CA ALA A 196 -4.36 1.94 23.54
C ALA A 196 -5.59 2.80 23.88
N LYS A 197 -5.66 3.34 25.10
CA LYS A 197 -6.76 4.18 25.61
C LYS A 197 -6.34 5.63 25.85
N ALA A 198 -5.03 5.93 25.86
CA ALA A 198 -4.52 7.28 26.11
C ALA A 198 -4.98 8.29 25.06
N ILE A 199 -5.23 7.84 23.83
CA ILE A 199 -5.79 8.65 22.73
C ILE A 199 -6.96 7.87 22.13
N ALA A 200 -8.19 8.35 22.37
CA ALA A 200 -9.39 7.71 21.85
C ALA A 200 -9.60 8.07 20.37
N GLY A 201 -10.36 7.23 19.65
CA GLY A 201 -10.67 7.50 18.23
C GLY A 201 -11.48 8.79 18.02
N GLU A 202 -12.42 9.08 18.93
CA GLU A 202 -13.22 10.32 18.89
C GLU A 202 -12.41 11.58 19.24
N ASP A 203 -11.20 11.42 19.77
CA ASP A 203 -10.29 12.52 20.12
C ASP A 203 -9.34 12.87 18.97
N LEU A 204 -9.33 12.10 17.86
CA LEU A 204 -8.52 12.36 16.66
C LEU A 204 -9.06 13.53 15.83
N ASN A 205 -9.48 14.61 16.49
CA ASN A 205 -10.00 15.81 15.85
C ASN A 205 -8.85 16.62 15.27
N VAL A 206 -8.98 17.02 14.02
CA VAL A 206 -7.93 17.76 13.31
C VAL A 206 -8.22 19.26 13.43
N LEU A 207 -7.24 20.03 13.90
CA LEU A 207 -7.32 21.48 13.94
C LEU A 207 -7.14 22.07 12.53
N VAL A 208 -8.11 22.85 12.07
CA VAL A 208 -8.14 23.40 10.70
C VAL A 208 -8.30 24.91 10.60
N GLY A 209 -8.64 25.60 11.70
CA GLY A 209 -8.72 27.06 11.69
C GLY A 209 -8.89 27.66 13.07
N SER A 210 -8.51 28.93 13.20
CA SER A 210 -8.61 29.70 14.45
C SER A 210 -8.93 31.18 14.25
N ARG A 211 -9.13 31.62 12.99
CA ARG A 211 -9.47 33.00 12.66
C ARG A 211 -10.93 33.08 12.23
N PRO A 212 -11.74 33.98 12.80
CA PRO A 212 -13.12 34.19 12.37
C PRO A 212 -13.16 34.80 10.97
N TYR A 213 -14.31 34.68 10.32
CA TYR A 213 -14.60 35.39 9.08
C TYR A 213 -14.67 36.89 9.39
N ASP A 214 -14.07 37.71 8.52
CA ASP A 214 -14.00 39.15 8.72
C ASP A 214 -15.34 39.80 8.35
N THR A 215 -16.13 40.13 9.37
CA THR A 215 -17.45 40.77 9.24
C THR A 215 -17.75 41.69 10.43
N GLU A 216 -18.61 42.69 10.20
CA GLU A 216 -19.18 43.55 11.24
C GLU A 216 -20.48 42.95 11.85
N ASP A 217 -21.01 41.87 11.26
CA ASP A 217 -22.26 41.23 11.69
C ASP A 217 -22.09 40.39 12.97
N GLU A 218 -23.08 40.42 13.86
CA GLU A 218 -23.14 39.56 15.05
C GLU A 218 -23.67 38.16 14.67
N GLU A 219 -22.76 37.24 14.35
CA GLU A 219 -23.07 35.86 13.96
C GLU A 219 -22.26 34.82 14.76
N SER A 220 -22.78 33.59 14.84
CA SER A 220 -22.07 32.44 15.42
C SER A 220 -21.26 31.67 14.37
N ASP A 221 -20.37 30.79 14.82
CA ASP A 221 -19.58 29.89 13.96
C ASP A 221 -18.69 30.60 12.91
N LEU A 222 -18.21 31.80 13.23
CA LEU A 222 -17.43 32.62 12.31
C LEU A 222 -16.09 31.96 11.92
N VAL A 223 -15.47 31.14 12.78
CA VAL A 223 -14.23 30.43 12.46
C VAL A 223 -14.50 29.29 11.48
N LYS A 224 -15.58 28.54 11.70
CA LYS A 224 -16.08 27.54 10.75
C LYS A 224 -16.46 28.19 9.42
N LEU A 225 -17.15 29.32 9.43
CA LEU A 225 -17.51 30.08 8.22
C LEU A 225 -16.27 30.48 7.44
N ASN A 226 -15.21 30.94 8.11
CA ASN A 226 -13.95 31.28 7.46
C ASN A 226 -13.29 30.09 6.77
N VAL A 227 -13.25 28.93 7.44
CA VAL A 227 -12.74 27.69 6.83
C VAL A 227 -13.56 27.30 5.61
N MET A 228 -14.90 27.34 5.70
CA MET A 228 -15.77 27.08 4.55
C MET A 228 -15.59 28.10 3.43
N HIS A 229 -15.36 29.38 3.74
CA HIS A 229 -15.06 30.41 2.76
C HIS A 229 -13.77 30.10 1.99
N ILE A 230 -12.72 29.67 2.69
CA ILE A 230 -11.45 29.26 2.07
C ILE A 230 -11.66 28.05 1.14
N LEU A 231 -12.36 27.02 1.61
CA LEU A 231 -12.66 25.83 0.83
C LEU A 231 -13.52 26.14 -0.40
N ASN A 232 -14.53 26.98 -0.24
CA ASN A 232 -15.38 27.44 -1.33
C ASN A 232 -14.59 28.26 -2.35
N LYS A 233 -13.71 29.16 -1.90
CA LYS A 233 -12.89 29.97 -2.82
C LYS A 233 -11.90 29.14 -3.64
N LYS A 234 -11.27 28.11 -3.05
CA LYS A 234 -10.26 27.29 -3.74
C LYS A 234 -10.90 26.18 -4.59
N TYR A 235 -11.92 25.49 -4.08
CA TYR A 235 -12.48 24.27 -4.68
C TYR A 235 -13.94 24.43 -5.14
N GLY A 236 -14.59 25.53 -4.78
CA GLY A 236 -16.02 25.76 -5.06
C GLY A 236 -16.93 24.77 -4.34
N ILE A 237 -16.49 24.15 -3.24
CA ILE A 237 -17.29 23.22 -2.44
C ILE A 237 -18.10 23.97 -1.39
N ILE A 238 -19.26 23.43 -1.04
CA ILE A 238 -20.11 23.88 0.06
C ILE A 238 -20.17 22.81 1.15
N GLU A 239 -20.68 23.15 2.33
CA GLU A 239 -20.67 22.22 3.48
C GLU A 239 -21.45 20.93 3.19
N GLY A 240 -22.55 21.03 2.44
CA GLY A 240 -23.34 19.86 2.04
C GLY A 240 -22.58 18.87 1.15
N ASP A 241 -21.51 19.29 0.47
CA ASP A 241 -20.73 18.41 -0.40
C ASP A 241 -19.86 17.41 0.40
N PHE A 242 -19.65 17.64 1.71
CA PHE A 242 -18.96 16.65 2.56
C PHE A 242 -19.71 15.31 2.66
N LEU A 243 -21.02 15.30 2.44
CA LEU A 243 -21.84 14.08 2.50
C LEU A 243 -21.50 13.09 1.38
N SER A 244 -20.91 13.57 0.29
CA SER A 244 -20.45 12.81 -0.88
C SER A 244 -18.94 12.96 -1.09
N ALA A 245 -18.22 13.23 0.00
CA ALA A 245 -16.77 13.36 0.01
C ALA A 245 -16.08 12.08 0.51
N GLU A 246 -14.93 11.80 -0.08
CA GLU A 246 -13.95 10.85 0.43
C GLU A 246 -12.66 11.64 0.66
N LEU A 247 -12.55 12.23 1.85
CA LEU A 247 -11.42 13.04 2.25
C LEU A 247 -10.72 12.40 3.44
N CYS A 248 -9.40 12.49 3.44
CA CYS A 248 -8.57 11.92 4.48
C CYS A 248 -7.31 12.74 4.73
N LEU A 249 -6.72 12.52 5.89
CA LEU A 249 -5.47 13.10 6.30
C LEU A 249 -4.36 12.07 6.37
N VAL A 250 -3.21 12.46 5.84
CA VAL A 250 -1.97 11.68 5.80
C VAL A 250 -0.80 12.56 6.25
N PRO A 251 0.33 11.99 6.71
CA PRO A 251 1.52 12.77 7.04
C PRO A 251 2.07 13.52 5.83
N THR A 252 2.47 14.78 6.02
CA THR A 252 3.04 15.65 4.96
C THR A 252 4.46 15.27 4.53
N PHE A 253 5.14 14.40 5.27
CA PHE A 253 6.56 14.12 5.06
C PHE A 253 6.80 13.38 3.74
N LYS A 254 7.64 13.96 2.88
CA LYS A 254 8.16 13.28 1.69
C LYS A 254 9.16 12.19 2.08
N SER A 255 9.26 11.18 1.22
CA SER A 255 10.14 10.03 1.40
C SER A 255 11.61 10.44 1.43
N LYS A 256 12.40 9.87 2.34
CA LYS A 256 13.82 10.19 2.51
C LYS A 256 14.66 8.95 2.70
N ASP A 257 15.94 9.06 2.37
CA ASP A 257 16.92 8.05 2.76
C ASP A 257 17.19 8.14 4.26
N VAL A 258 17.36 6.99 4.89
CA VAL A 258 17.52 6.82 6.35
C VAL A 258 18.84 6.09 6.64
N GLY A 259 19.57 6.58 7.65
CA GLY A 259 20.87 6.06 8.06
C GLY A 259 22.05 6.85 7.47
N PHE A 260 23.21 6.77 8.12
CA PHE A 260 24.43 7.46 7.64
C PHE A 260 24.88 6.97 6.26
N ASP A 261 24.52 5.75 5.90
CA ASP A 261 24.83 5.09 4.63
C ASP A 261 23.71 5.21 3.59
N SER A 262 22.58 5.86 3.94
CA SER A 262 21.41 5.99 3.06
C SER A 262 20.85 4.65 2.56
N SER A 263 21.05 3.57 3.33
CA SER A 263 20.69 2.20 2.93
C SER A 263 19.21 1.85 3.08
N MET A 264 18.40 2.75 3.64
CA MET A 264 16.98 2.53 3.91
C MET A 264 16.15 3.71 3.41
N ILE A 265 14.85 3.49 3.19
CA ILE A 265 13.89 4.53 2.81
C ILE A 265 12.85 4.67 3.92
N GLY A 266 12.68 5.88 4.43
CA GLY A 266 11.61 6.25 5.36
C GLY A 266 10.55 7.10 4.67
N GLY A 267 9.29 6.81 4.93
CA GLY A 267 8.15 7.52 4.32
C GLY A 267 6.82 6.97 4.81
N TYR A 268 5.74 7.66 4.48
CA TYR A 268 4.37 7.18 4.72
C TYR A 268 3.92 6.23 3.60
N GLY A 269 3.13 5.20 3.96
CA GLY A 269 2.45 4.36 2.98
C GLY A 269 3.33 3.34 2.26
N HIS A 270 4.48 2.92 2.83
CA HIS A 270 5.24 1.77 2.34
C HIS A 270 4.37 0.51 2.26
N ASP A 271 3.47 0.35 3.23
CA ASP A 271 2.47 -0.70 3.31
C ASP A 271 1.29 -0.39 2.36
N ASP A 272 1.10 -1.10 1.24
CA ASP A 272 1.98 -2.09 0.59
C ASP A 272 2.55 -1.59 -0.76
N LYS A 273 2.71 -0.27 -0.86
CA LYS A 273 3.26 0.39 -2.05
C LYS A 273 4.69 -0.06 -2.38
N VAL A 274 5.43 -0.57 -1.40
CA VAL A 274 6.76 -1.17 -1.58
C VAL A 274 6.72 -2.45 -2.42
N CYS A 275 5.61 -3.18 -2.43
CA CYS A 275 5.38 -4.32 -3.30
C CYS A 275 4.62 -3.93 -4.57
N ALA A 276 3.69 -2.97 -4.49
CA ALA A 276 2.96 -2.46 -5.65
C ALA A 276 3.90 -1.88 -6.71
N TYR A 277 4.87 -1.04 -6.32
CA TYR A 277 5.75 -0.37 -7.27
C TYR A 277 6.62 -1.37 -8.07
N PRO A 278 7.34 -2.33 -7.46
CA PRO A 278 8.02 -3.39 -8.20
C PRO A 278 7.09 -4.21 -9.11
N ALA A 279 5.85 -4.50 -8.68
CA ALA A 279 4.88 -5.23 -9.50
C ALA A 279 4.43 -4.43 -10.74
N VAL A 280 4.26 -3.11 -10.59
CA VAL A 280 4.01 -2.19 -11.73
C VAL A 280 5.23 -2.15 -12.64
N MET A 281 6.42 -1.96 -12.08
CA MET A 281 7.66 -1.90 -12.86
C MET A 281 7.94 -3.21 -13.59
N ALA A 282 7.58 -4.35 -13.01
CA ALA A 282 7.65 -5.65 -13.69
C ALA A 282 6.67 -5.75 -14.85
N ALA A 283 5.42 -5.27 -14.71
CA ALA A 283 4.43 -5.25 -15.79
C ALA A 283 4.87 -4.35 -16.95
N VAL A 284 5.32 -3.13 -16.65
CA VAL A 284 5.72 -2.18 -17.70
C VAL A 284 7.00 -2.62 -18.42
N ASN A 285 7.93 -3.28 -17.75
CA ASN A 285 9.16 -3.80 -18.37
C ASN A 285 9.00 -5.23 -18.93
N ALA A 286 7.83 -5.86 -18.78
CA ALA A 286 7.61 -7.22 -19.25
C ALA A 286 7.78 -7.28 -20.78
N LYS A 287 8.50 -8.29 -21.28
CA LYS A 287 8.46 -8.66 -22.70
C LYS A 287 7.17 -9.43 -22.98
N VAL A 288 6.91 -9.74 -24.25
CA VAL A 288 5.78 -10.59 -24.64
C VAL A 288 5.89 -11.95 -23.92
N PRO A 289 5.01 -12.27 -22.96
CA PRO A 289 5.13 -13.46 -22.15
C PRO A 289 4.49 -14.67 -22.85
N GLU A 290 4.77 -15.89 -22.37
CA GLU A 290 4.11 -17.10 -22.88
C GLU A 290 2.64 -17.17 -22.43
N CYS A 291 2.38 -16.85 -21.17
CA CYS A 291 1.04 -16.71 -20.59
C CYS A 291 0.81 -15.25 -20.25
N THR A 292 -0.44 -14.77 -20.34
CA THR A 292 -0.78 -13.39 -19.97
C THR A 292 -0.36 -13.09 -18.53
N CYS A 293 0.39 -12.01 -18.35
CA CYS A 293 0.78 -11.51 -17.04
C CYS A 293 -0.21 -10.41 -16.63
N ILE A 294 -0.71 -10.46 -15.40
CA ILE A 294 -1.65 -9.49 -14.84
C ILE A 294 -1.09 -9.00 -13.51
N THR A 295 -0.75 -7.71 -13.45
CA THR A 295 -0.51 -7.02 -12.17
C THR A 295 -1.83 -6.42 -11.71
N TYR A 296 -2.24 -6.67 -10.48
CA TYR A 296 -3.46 -6.07 -9.91
C TYR A 296 -3.14 -5.33 -8.62
N LEU A 297 -3.51 -4.04 -8.58
CA LEU A 297 -3.39 -3.20 -7.40
C LEU A 297 -4.79 -2.98 -6.83
N THR A 298 -5.00 -3.39 -5.58
CA THR A 298 -6.32 -3.38 -4.93
C THR A 298 -6.40 -2.37 -3.78
N ASP A 299 -7.62 -1.96 -3.44
CA ASP A 299 -7.95 -1.18 -2.24
C ASP A 299 -8.46 -2.13 -1.13
N LYS A 300 -8.78 -1.58 0.04
CA LYS A 300 -9.48 -2.20 1.17
C LYS A 300 -8.77 -3.28 1.95
N GLU A 301 -7.50 -3.60 1.68
CA GLU A 301 -6.79 -4.64 2.43
C GLU A 301 -6.85 -4.36 3.93
N GLU A 302 -6.51 -3.13 4.30
CA GLU A 302 -6.34 -2.66 5.68
C GLU A 302 -7.64 -2.68 6.50
N THR A 303 -8.77 -2.93 5.84
CA THR A 303 -10.09 -3.03 6.46
C THR A 303 -10.78 -4.38 6.23
N GLY A 304 -10.05 -5.38 5.73
CA GLY A 304 -10.53 -6.77 5.55
C GLY A 304 -10.77 -7.19 4.09
N SER A 305 -10.38 -6.35 3.12
CA SER A 305 -10.57 -6.55 1.68
C SER A 305 -12.03 -6.56 1.19
N ASP A 306 -12.97 -6.16 2.05
CA ASP A 306 -14.39 -6.06 1.72
C ASP A 306 -14.70 -4.79 0.90
N GLY A 307 -15.66 -4.91 -0.02
CA GLY A 307 -16.14 -3.80 -0.83
C GLY A 307 -15.97 -4.01 -2.33
N ASN A 308 -16.44 -3.03 -3.11
CA ASN A 308 -16.47 -3.13 -4.57
C ASN A 308 -15.10 -2.88 -5.24
N THR A 309 -14.11 -2.40 -4.47
CA THR A 309 -12.72 -2.15 -4.90
C THR A 309 -11.72 -3.06 -4.20
N GLY A 310 -12.17 -3.81 -3.19
CA GLY A 310 -11.37 -4.78 -2.45
C GLY A 310 -11.12 -6.08 -3.20
N MET A 311 -10.16 -6.87 -2.70
CA MET A 311 -9.79 -8.15 -3.33
C MET A 311 -10.94 -9.16 -3.32
N GLN A 312 -11.87 -9.07 -2.36
CA GLN A 312 -13.03 -9.96 -2.31
C GLN A 312 -14.07 -9.66 -3.41
N SER A 313 -13.96 -8.54 -4.12
CA SER A 313 -14.84 -8.20 -5.23
C SER A 313 -14.71 -9.17 -6.41
N ASP A 314 -15.72 -9.23 -7.28
CA ASP A 314 -15.66 -10.01 -8.52
C ASP A 314 -14.84 -9.32 -9.63
N PHE A 315 -14.33 -8.10 -9.43
CA PHE A 315 -13.75 -7.29 -10.51
C PHE A 315 -12.62 -8.01 -11.26
N LEU A 316 -11.63 -8.53 -10.54
CA LEU A 316 -10.51 -9.25 -11.15
C LEU A 316 -10.99 -10.56 -11.81
N ARG A 317 -11.98 -11.23 -11.20
CA ARG A 317 -12.57 -12.47 -11.74
C ARG A 317 -13.26 -12.19 -13.07
N TYR A 318 -14.06 -11.13 -13.15
CA TYR A 318 -14.71 -10.70 -14.40
C TYR A 318 -13.69 -10.35 -15.47
N PHE A 319 -12.64 -9.60 -15.14
CA PHE A 319 -11.60 -9.27 -16.10
C PHE A 319 -10.91 -10.52 -16.69
N ILE A 320 -10.54 -11.49 -15.84
CA ILE A 320 -9.95 -12.75 -16.31
C ILE A 320 -10.96 -13.58 -17.12
N TYR A 321 -12.24 -13.54 -16.78
CA TYR A 321 -13.29 -14.27 -17.50
C TYR A 321 -13.53 -13.69 -18.89
N ASP A 322 -13.46 -12.37 -19.04
CA ASP A 322 -13.55 -11.74 -20.35
C ASP A 322 -12.36 -12.11 -21.23
N LEU A 323 -11.13 -12.07 -20.70
CA LEU A 323 -9.94 -12.53 -21.42
C LEU A 323 -10.07 -14.02 -21.81
N ALA A 324 -10.58 -14.86 -20.91
CA ALA A 324 -10.81 -16.27 -21.17
C ALA A 324 -11.85 -16.51 -22.28
N LYS A 325 -12.92 -15.72 -22.29
CA LYS A 325 -13.95 -15.74 -23.34
C LYS A 325 -13.35 -15.41 -24.71
N GLN A 326 -12.46 -14.42 -24.79
CA GLN A 326 -11.75 -14.08 -26.03
C GLN A 326 -10.86 -15.24 -26.52
N ASP A 327 -10.27 -15.98 -25.59
CA ASP A 327 -9.47 -17.17 -25.86
C ASP A 327 -10.26 -18.45 -26.14
N GLY A 328 -11.59 -18.40 -26.04
CA GLY A 328 -12.46 -19.56 -26.24
C GLY A 328 -12.34 -20.61 -25.13
N VAL A 329 -12.00 -20.20 -23.91
CA VAL A 329 -11.94 -21.08 -22.73
C VAL A 329 -12.84 -20.55 -21.61
N GLU A 330 -13.38 -21.47 -20.80
CA GLU A 330 -14.19 -21.10 -19.64
C GLU A 330 -13.33 -20.36 -18.60
N GLY A 331 -13.86 -19.25 -18.07
CA GLY A 331 -13.14 -18.40 -17.13
C GLY A 331 -12.61 -19.14 -15.88
N TYR A 332 -13.41 -20.03 -15.30
CA TYR A 332 -13.00 -20.81 -14.13
C TYR A 332 -11.81 -21.75 -14.44
N ARG A 333 -11.69 -22.23 -15.69
CA ARG A 333 -10.56 -23.06 -16.12
C ARG A 333 -9.29 -22.23 -16.23
N ALA A 334 -9.38 -21.02 -16.78
CA ALA A 334 -8.26 -20.08 -16.80
C ALA A 334 -7.79 -19.75 -15.37
N LEU A 335 -8.72 -19.41 -14.47
CA LEU A 335 -8.39 -19.17 -13.04
C LEU A 335 -7.73 -20.38 -12.38
N SER A 336 -8.29 -21.58 -12.54
CA SER A 336 -7.76 -22.80 -11.89
C SER A 336 -6.32 -23.16 -12.29
N LYS A 337 -5.85 -22.71 -13.47
CA LYS A 337 -4.48 -22.90 -13.96
C LYS A 337 -3.56 -21.71 -13.66
N SER A 338 -4.14 -20.61 -13.19
CA SER A 338 -3.40 -19.37 -12.91
C SER A 338 -2.52 -19.55 -11.68
N THR A 339 -1.46 -18.75 -11.62
CA THR A 339 -0.57 -18.71 -10.45
C THR A 339 -0.42 -17.28 -9.99
N CYS A 340 -0.52 -17.06 -8.69
CA CYS A 340 -0.49 -15.73 -8.09
C CYS A 340 0.69 -15.59 -7.13
N LEU A 341 1.39 -14.47 -7.24
CA LEU A 341 2.23 -13.92 -6.19
C LEU A 341 1.43 -12.80 -5.53
N SER A 342 0.84 -13.12 -4.38
CA SER A 342 0.30 -12.10 -3.47
C SER A 342 1.48 -11.50 -2.73
N ALA A 343 1.79 -10.24 -3.03
CA ALA A 343 2.84 -9.49 -2.39
C ALA A 343 2.23 -8.64 -1.29
N ASP A 344 2.97 -8.55 -0.19
CA ASP A 344 2.66 -7.79 1.01
C ASP A 344 3.98 -7.58 1.77
N VAL A 345 4.02 -6.58 2.65
CA VAL A 345 5.16 -6.35 3.53
C VAL A 345 5.31 -7.46 4.56
N ASN A 346 6.51 -7.57 5.12
CA ASN A 346 6.78 -8.48 6.24
C ASN A 346 7.52 -7.72 7.34
N ALA A 347 7.38 -8.18 8.58
CA ALA A 347 8.07 -7.58 9.72
C ALA A 347 9.56 -7.96 9.72
N ALA A 348 10.42 -7.00 9.39
CA ALA A 348 11.85 -7.16 9.60
C ALA A 348 12.17 -7.29 11.10
N PHE A 349 13.17 -8.10 11.43
CA PHE A 349 13.64 -8.32 12.80
C PHE A 349 14.12 -6.99 13.41
N ASP A 350 13.44 -6.53 14.45
CA ASP A 350 13.85 -5.34 15.20
C ASP A 350 14.71 -5.77 16.42
N PRO A 351 16.01 -5.41 16.46
CA PRO A 351 16.89 -5.77 17.57
C PRO A 351 16.45 -5.16 18.91
N THR A 352 15.77 -4.01 18.90
CA THR A 352 15.23 -3.35 20.09
C THR A 352 14.08 -4.15 20.70
N TYR A 353 13.28 -4.81 19.85
CA TYR A 353 12.11 -5.59 20.22
C TYR A 353 12.27 -7.08 19.90
N ALA A 354 13.51 -7.59 19.96
CA ALA A 354 13.86 -8.97 19.60
C ALA A 354 13.01 -10.04 20.31
N SER A 355 12.45 -9.73 21.48
CA SER A 355 11.56 -10.63 22.22
C SER A 355 10.28 -10.99 21.46
N ALA A 356 9.83 -10.17 20.49
CA ALA A 356 8.67 -10.43 19.64
C ALA A 356 8.94 -11.42 18.49
N TYR A 357 10.20 -11.73 18.20
CA TYR A 357 10.63 -12.46 17.00
C TYR A 357 11.23 -13.83 17.30
N GLU A 358 11.05 -14.79 16.39
CA GLU A 358 11.84 -16.04 16.36
C GLU A 358 12.94 -15.87 15.30
N SER A 359 14.19 -15.80 15.72
CA SER A 359 15.29 -15.32 14.88
C SER A 359 15.58 -16.19 13.66
N LYS A 360 15.28 -17.50 13.69
CA LYS A 360 15.56 -18.39 12.56
C LYS A 360 14.54 -18.28 11.44
N ASN A 361 13.34 -17.80 11.74
CA ASN A 361 12.24 -17.65 10.79
C ASN A 361 11.82 -16.18 10.61
N SER A 362 12.64 -15.23 11.06
CA SER A 362 12.38 -13.80 10.86
C SER A 362 12.97 -13.28 9.54
N SER A 363 12.35 -12.24 9.00
CA SER A 363 12.89 -11.48 7.88
C SER A 363 13.97 -10.52 8.36
N TYR A 364 15.01 -10.32 7.56
CA TYR A 364 16.09 -9.38 7.84
C TYR A 364 16.25 -8.39 6.69
N LEU A 365 16.49 -7.11 7.02
CA LEU A 365 16.82 -6.10 6.01
C LEU A 365 18.06 -6.52 5.23
N ASN A 366 18.09 -6.16 3.93
CA ASN A 366 19.21 -6.43 3.02
C ASN A 366 19.51 -7.93 2.79
N ASN A 367 18.56 -8.83 3.10
CA ASN A 367 18.66 -10.27 2.82
C ASN A 367 17.72 -10.74 1.69
N GLY A 368 17.26 -9.81 0.85
CA GLY A 368 16.45 -10.11 -0.34
C GLY A 368 14.96 -10.22 -0.09
N VAL A 369 14.23 -10.61 -1.15
CA VAL A 369 12.76 -10.71 -1.12
C VAL A 369 12.30 -11.78 -0.13
N VAL A 370 11.23 -11.48 0.61
CA VAL A 370 10.67 -12.40 1.59
C VAL A 370 9.62 -13.29 0.94
N ILE A 371 9.70 -14.60 1.17
CA ILE A 371 8.65 -15.55 0.81
C ILE A 371 8.02 -16.09 2.09
N SER A 372 6.78 -15.70 2.35
CA SER A 372 5.98 -16.20 3.47
C SER A 372 5.09 -17.34 3.01
N LYS A 373 5.19 -18.48 3.71
CA LYS A 373 4.34 -19.64 3.41
C LYS A 373 2.92 -19.47 3.95
N TYR A 374 2.78 -18.75 5.07
CA TYR A 374 1.54 -18.44 5.78
C TYR A 374 1.77 -17.22 6.69
N THR A 375 0.70 -16.49 7.03
CA THR A 375 0.78 -15.23 7.83
C THR A 375 -0.37 -15.06 8.84
N GLY A 376 -1.14 -16.13 9.09
CA GLY A 376 -2.33 -16.08 9.94
C GLY A 376 -2.08 -15.98 11.45
N HIS A 377 -3.13 -16.20 12.23
CA HIS A 377 -3.08 -16.09 13.70
C HIS A 377 -3.47 -17.40 14.40
N GLY A 378 -3.10 -17.56 15.68
CA GLY A 378 -3.60 -18.62 16.57
C GLY A 378 -3.49 -20.06 16.03
N GLY A 379 -2.46 -20.36 15.23
CA GLY A 379 -2.31 -21.65 14.55
C GLY A 379 -2.67 -21.66 13.05
N LYS A 380 -2.42 -20.54 12.34
CA LYS A 380 -2.70 -20.34 10.90
C LYS A 380 -4.18 -20.22 10.55
N TYR A 381 -4.99 -19.64 11.43
CA TYR A 381 -6.35 -19.24 11.06
C TYR A 381 -6.33 -18.04 10.10
N ASP A 382 -7.37 -17.99 9.26
CA ASP A 382 -7.68 -16.87 8.36
C ASP A 382 -6.53 -16.44 7.43
N THR A 383 -5.80 -17.43 6.90
CA THR A 383 -4.66 -17.22 6.00
C THR A 383 -4.62 -18.28 4.89
N SER A 384 -3.97 -17.94 3.78
CA SER A 384 -3.57 -18.91 2.77
C SER A 384 -2.30 -19.64 3.24
N GLU A 385 -2.22 -20.95 3.00
CA GLU A 385 -0.97 -21.70 3.15
C GLU A 385 -0.51 -22.21 1.79
N ALA A 386 0.62 -21.68 1.31
CA ALA A 386 1.21 -22.12 0.05
C ALA A 386 1.61 -23.60 0.12
N SER A 387 1.21 -24.38 -0.89
CA SER A 387 1.58 -25.79 -0.98
C SER A 387 3.10 -25.96 -1.13
N ALA A 388 3.61 -27.14 -0.75
CA ALA A 388 5.02 -27.45 -0.88
C ALA A 388 5.48 -27.42 -2.35
N GLU A 389 4.63 -27.86 -3.27
CA GLU A 389 4.86 -27.85 -4.71
C GLU A 389 4.98 -26.43 -5.25
N PHE A 390 4.10 -25.52 -4.81
CA PHE A 390 4.14 -24.13 -5.25
C PHE A 390 5.33 -23.38 -4.65
N MET A 391 5.61 -23.57 -3.36
CA MET A 391 6.84 -23.07 -2.72
C MET A 391 8.09 -23.57 -3.43
N GLY A 392 8.12 -24.86 -3.81
CA GLY A 392 9.22 -25.44 -4.58
C GLY A 392 9.41 -24.77 -5.94
N LYS A 393 8.31 -24.48 -6.65
CA LYS A 393 8.33 -23.77 -7.93
C LYS A 393 8.87 -22.35 -7.79
N VAL A 394 8.40 -21.59 -6.79
CA VAL A 394 8.86 -20.21 -6.53
C VAL A 394 10.33 -20.21 -6.15
N ARG A 395 10.76 -21.09 -5.23
CA ARG A 395 12.17 -21.25 -4.88
C ARG A 395 13.03 -21.55 -6.10
N THR A 396 12.65 -22.53 -6.92
CA THR A 396 13.40 -22.86 -8.14
C THR A 396 13.48 -21.68 -9.11
N MET A 397 12.42 -20.87 -9.21
CA MET A 397 12.43 -19.67 -10.03
C MET A 397 13.45 -18.64 -9.51
N LEU A 398 13.46 -18.37 -8.20
CA LEU A 398 14.39 -17.40 -7.60
C LEU A 398 15.85 -17.86 -7.74
N GLU A 399 16.13 -19.11 -7.38
CA GLU A 399 17.48 -19.70 -7.45
C GLU A 399 18.03 -19.74 -8.89
N LYS A 400 17.21 -20.12 -9.87
CA LYS A 400 17.66 -20.18 -11.28
C LYS A 400 17.95 -18.82 -11.90
N ASN A 401 17.45 -17.75 -11.30
CA ASN A 401 17.65 -16.38 -11.76
C ASN A 401 18.58 -15.60 -10.81
N ASP A 402 19.28 -16.29 -9.90
CA ASP A 402 20.21 -15.69 -8.93
C ASP A 402 19.59 -14.54 -8.12
N ILE A 403 18.30 -14.63 -7.80
CA ILE A 403 17.59 -13.62 -7.01
C ILE A 403 17.88 -13.83 -5.53
N LEU A 404 18.32 -12.79 -4.82
CA LEU A 404 18.47 -12.83 -3.37
C LEU A 404 17.10 -12.90 -2.69
N TRP A 405 16.89 -13.91 -1.86
CA TRP A 405 15.62 -14.17 -1.18
C TRP A 405 15.81 -14.81 0.20
N GLN A 406 14.75 -14.76 1.00
CA GLN A 406 14.67 -15.36 2.33
C GLN A 406 13.25 -15.84 2.64
N VAL A 407 13.10 -16.65 3.69
CA VAL A 407 11.80 -16.99 4.27
C VAL A 407 11.58 -16.13 5.52
N GLY A 408 10.34 -15.69 5.73
CA GLY A 408 9.98 -14.87 6.88
C GLY A 408 8.57 -15.15 7.40
N GLU A 409 8.43 -15.22 8.71
CA GLU A 409 7.19 -15.32 9.47
C GLU A 409 6.90 -14.02 10.24
N LEU A 410 5.63 -13.81 10.57
CA LEU A 410 5.18 -12.67 11.35
C LEU A 410 5.41 -12.91 12.86
N GLY A 411 6.67 -12.80 13.29
CA GLY A 411 7.06 -12.87 14.71
C GLY A 411 6.92 -14.28 15.31
N LYS A 412 6.91 -14.36 16.64
CA LYS A 412 6.71 -15.62 17.37
C LYS A 412 5.27 -16.12 17.27
N VAL A 413 5.11 -17.44 17.33
CA VAL A 413 3.81 -18.08 17.56
C VAL A 413 3.11 -17.45 18.77
N ASP A 414 1.82 -17.12 18.59
CA ASP A 414 0.95 -16.44 19.57
C ASP A 414 1.40 -15.02 20.00
N GLY A 415 2.42 -14.44 19.36
CA GLY A 415 2.87 -13.08 19.62
C GLY A 415 2.02 -12.00 18.92
N GLY A 416 1.27 -12.39 17.90
CA GLY A 416 0.43 -11.52 17.09
C GLY A 416 -0.32 -12.31 16.02
N GLY A 417 -0.98 -11.59 15.12
CA GLY A 417 -1.69 -12.16 13.99
C GLY A 417 -1.64 -11.20 12.81
N GLY A 418 -1.67 -11.78 11.62
CA GLY A 418 -1.86 -11.04 10.38
C GLY A 418 -2.95 -11.71 9.54
N GLY A 419 -3.03 -11.25 8.32
CA GLY A 419 -3.85 -11.74 7.23
C GLY A 419 -3.39 -10.97 6.01
N THR A 420 -3.51 -11.55 4.82
CA THR A 420 -3.21 -10.85 3.58
C THR A 420 -4.33 -11.14 2.58
N ILE A 421 -4.32 -10.45 1.45
CA ILE A 421 -5.25 -10.70 0.34
C ILE A 421 -5.08 -12.07 -0.35
N ALA A 422 -4.15 -12.91 0.11
CA ALA A 422 -3.88 -14.21 -0.50
C ALA A 422 -4.97 -15.28 -0.26
N LYS A 423 -5.89 -15.03 0.69
CA LYS A 423 -6.92 -15.99 1.15
C LYS A 423 -8.14 -16.09 0.24
#